data_AF-A0A2T4S4Y1-F1
#
_entry.id   AF-A0A2T4S4Y1-F1
#
_cell.length_a   1.000
_cell.length_b   1.000
_cell.length_c   1.000
_cell.angle_alpha   90.00
_cell.angle_beta   90.00
_cell.angle_gamma   90.00
#
_symmetry.space_group_name_H-M   'P 1'
#
loop_
_entity.id
_entity.type
_entity.pdbx_description
1 polymer ?
#
loop_
_entity_poly.entity_id
_entity_poly.type
_entity_poly.pdbx_seq_one_letter_code
_entity_poly.pdbx_strand_id
1 'polypeptide(L)' 'GLIDKALAQIEEFNLLKKSGIIVCEFNHKENIDTHSFEVIKRYHYGLTDTMLLEKGEHDG' A
#
# COMPACT_ATOMS: atom_id res chain seq x y z
N GLY A 1 2.88 10.53 -5.05
CA GLY A 1 2.86 11.19 -3.73
C GLY A 1 3.98 10.65 -2.85
N LEU A 2 4.00 11.03 -1.56
CA LEU A 2 4.96 10.51 -0.59
C LEU A 2 4.78 8.99 -0.37
N ILE A 3 3.52 8.54 -0.37
CA ILE A 3 3.16 7.13 -0.19
C ILE A 3 3.68 6.27 -1.36
N ASP A 4 3.47 6.68 -2.61
CA ASP A 4 4.00 5.94 -3.78
C ASP A 4 5.53 5.74 -3.68
N LYS A 5 6.27 6.78 -3.28
CA LYS A 5 7.72 6.69 -3.09
C LYS A 5 8.09 5.73 -1.95
N ALA A 6 7.33 5.74 -0.86
CA ALA A 6 7.55 4.83 0.25
C ALA A 6 7.28 3.37 -0.15
N LEU A 7 6.20 3.11 -0.90
CA LEU A 7 5.88 1.77 -1.42
C LEU A 7 6.97 1.27 -2.37
N ALA A 8 7.44 2.09 -3.30
CA ALA A 8 8.56 1.76 -4.17
C ALA A 8 9.83 1.38 -3.39
N GLN A 9 10.17 2.11 -2.33
CA GLN A 9 11.33 1.79 -1.49
C GLN A 9 11.14 0.52 -0.65
N ILE A 10 9.93 0.27 -0.13
CA ILE A 10 9.63 -0.96 0.62
C ILE A 10 9.81 -2.19 -0.29
N GLU A 11 9.38 -2.08 -1.55
CA GLU A 11 9.58 -3.11 -2.57
C GLU A 11 11.07 -3.26 -2.93
N GLU A 12 11.75 -2.17 -3.29
CA GLU A 12 13.16 -2.15 -3.71
C GLU A 12 14.09 -2.80 -2.66
N PHE A 13 13.86 -2.50 -1.39
CA PHE A 13 14.69 -3.02 -0.29
C PHE A 13 14.10 -4.29 0.36
N ASN A 14 13.03 -4.86 -0.19
CA ASN A 14 12.35 -6.05 0.32
C ASN A 14 12.07 -5.99 1.84
N LEU A 15 11.57 -4.83 2.31
CA LEU A 15 11.42 -4.55 3.74
C LEU A 15 10.20 -5.23 4.36
N LEU A 16 9.22 -5.62 3.54
CA LEU A 16 8.00 -6.28 3.99
C LEU A 16 8.18 -7.81 4.04
N LYS A 17 8.01 -8.39 5.25
CA LYS A 17 7.94 -9.84 5.46
C LYS A 17 6.73 -10.43 4.72
N LYS A 18 6.74 -11.74 4.44
CA LYS A 18 5.66 -12.43 3.69
C LYS A 18 4.26 -12.17 4.27
N SER A 19 4.10 -12.20 5.59
CA SER A 19 2.84 -11.88 6.29
C SER A 19 2.76 -10.43 6.79
N GLY A 20 3.53 -9.52 6.19
CA GLY A 20 3.55 -8.11 6.57
C GLY A 20 2.34 -7.37 5.99
N ILE A 21 1.85 -6.38 6.75
CA ILE A 21 0.75 -5.50 6.34
C ILE A 21 1.26 -4.07 6.30
N ILE A 22 0.88 -3.32 5.26
CA ILE A 22 1.08 -1.88 5.17
C ILE A 22 -0.29 -1.21 5.35
N VAL A 23 -0.35 -0.18 6.18
CA VAL A 23 -1.54 0.68 6.32
C VAL A 23 -1.19 2.06 5.80
N CYS A 24 -1.92 2.50 4.79
CA CYS A 24 -1.80 3.84 4.21
C CYS A 24 -3.02 4.66 4.61
N GLU A 25 -2.79 5.90 5.06
CA GLU A 25 -3.84 6.89 5.28
C GLU A 25 -3.53 8.11 4.42
N PHE A 26 -4.48 8.53 3.58
CA PHE A 26 -4.27 9.59 2.61
C PHE A 26 -5.55 10.36 2.31
N ASN A 27 -5.43 11.55 1.74
CA ASN A 27 -6.59 12.31 1.31
C ASN A 27 -7.34 11.55 0.20
N HIS A 28 -8.66 11.50 0.25
CA HIS A 28 -9.48 10.73 -0.70
C HIS A 28 -9.33 11.13 -2.18
N LYS A 29 -8.76 12.32 -2.45
CA LYS A 29 -8.44 12.79 -3.81
C LYS A 29 -7.11 12.27 -4.34
N GLU A 30 -6.26 11.72 -3.47
CA GLU A 30 -5.02 11.08 -3.88
C GLU A 30 -5.32 9.71 -4.48
N ASN A 31 -4.63 9.41 -5.58
CA ASN A 31 -4.60 8.09 -6.16
C ASN A 31 -3.23 7.49 -5.87
N ILE A 32 -3.22 6.36 -5.16
CA ILE A 32 -2.00 5.71 -4.70
C ILE A 32 -1.61 4.61 -5.68
N ASP A 33 -0.36 4.62 -6.11
CA ASP A 33 0.23 3.51 -6.88
C ASP A 33 0.63 2.41 -5.90
N THR A 34 -0.04 1.25 -5.98
CA THR A 34 0.17 0.14 -5.04
C THR A 34 1.33 -0.77 -5.45
N HIS A 35 1.97 -0.54 -6.60
CA HIS A 35 3.09 -1.37 -7.07
C HIS A 35 2.75 -2.87 -7.05
N SER A 36 3.66 -3.72 -6.54
CA SER A 36 3.44 -5.16 -6.36
C SER A 36 2.66 -5.51 -5.08
N PHE A 37 2.18 -4.54 -4.33
CA PHE A 37 1.35 -4.79 -3.15
C PHE A 37 -0.12 -4.95 -3.54
N GLU A 38 -0.78 -5.92 -2.92
CA GLU A 38 -2.19 -6.21 -3.13
C GLU A 38 -3.06 -5.46 -2.13
N VAL A 39 -4.16 -4.88 -2.61
CA VAL A 39 -5.13 -4.19 -1.76
C VAL A 39 -6.06 -5.21 -1.10
N ILE A 40 -5.88 -5.42 0.20
CA ILE A 40 -6.77 -6.26 0.98
C ILE A 40 -8.10 -5.54 1.19
N LYS A 41 -8.03 -4.28 1.63
CA LYS A 41 -9.20 -3.45 1.93
C LYS A 41 -8.91 -1.98 1.74
N ARG A 42 -9.94 -1.22 1.38
CA ARG A 42 -9.93 0.24 1.37
C ARG A 42 -11.21 0.74 2.01
N TYR A 43 -11.07 1.67 2.94
CA TYR A 43 -12.16 2.32 3.64
C TYR A 43 -12.13 3.81 3.33
N HIS A 44 -13.30 4.38 3.04
CA HIS A 44 -13.47 5.80 2.75
C HIS A 44 -14.16 6.50 3.92
N TYR A 45 -13.49 7.49 4.50
CA TYR A 45 -13.94 8.26 5.65
C TYR A 45 -13.95 9.76 5.33
N GLY A 46 -14.95 10.19 4.58
CA GLY A 46 -15.15 11.60 4.24
C GLY A 46 -14.00 12.16 3.41
N LEU A 47 -13.05 12.84 4.05
CA LEU A 47 -11.90 13.43 3.35
C LEU A 47 -10.67 12.52 3.30
N THR A 48 -10.71 11.38 3.99
CA THR A 48 -9.56 10.49 4.17
C THR A 48 -9.91 9.07 3.74
N ASP A 49 -8.96 8.39 3.10
CA ASP A 49 -9.02 6.97 2.81
C ASP A 49 -7.98 6.22 3.66
N THR A 50 -8.39 5.07 4.19
CA THR A 50 -7.47 4.10 4.82
C THR A 50 -7.40 2.87 3.93
N MET A 51 -6.20 2.50 3.50
CA MET A 51 -5.95 1.34 2.63
C MET A 51 -5.01 0.36 3.32
N LEU A 52 -5.37 -0.92 3.31
CA LEU A 52 -4.56 -2.02 3.81
C LEU A 52 -3.99 -2.78 2.62
N LEU A 53 -2.68 -2.96 2.63
CA LEU A 53 -1.95 -3.67 1.60
C LEU A 53 -1.21 -4.87 2.20
N GLU A 54 -1.12 -5.95 1.43
CA GLU A 54 -0.20 -7.06 1.67
C GLU A 54 0.78 -7.23 0.52
N LYS A 55 1.76 -8.10 0.68
CA LYS A 55 2.68 -8.45 -0.40
C LYS A 55 1.89 -9.24 -1.45
N GLY A 56 1.88 -8.79 -2.71
CA GLY A 56 1.30 -9.58 -3.79
C GLY A 56 2.08 -10.87 -3.94
N GLU A 57 1.41 -12.01 -3.79
CA GLU A 57 2.05 -13.31 -3.95
C GLU A 57 2.27 -13.58 -5.44
N HIS A 58 3.48 -13.32 -5.93
CA HIS A 58 4.03 -14.08 -7.04
C HIS A 58 4.87 -15.23 -6.48
N ASP A 59 4.21 -16.21 -5.86
CA ASP A 59 4.81 -17.53 -5.69
C ASP A 59 4.84 -18.17 -7.10
N GLY A 60 5.94 -17.91 -7.83
CA GLY A 60 6.31 -18.61 -9.06
C GLY A 60 7.18 -19.82 -8.79
#